data_AF-A0A460W3H4-F1
#
_entry.id   AF-A0A460W3H4-F1
#
_cell.length_a   1.000
_cell.length_b   1.000
_cell.length_c   1.000
_cell.angle_alpha   90.00
_cell.angle_beta   90.00
_cell.angle_gamma   90.00
#
_symmetry.space_group_name_H-M   'P 1'
#
loop_
_entity.id
_entity.type
_entity.pdbx_description
1 polymer ?
#
loop_
_entity_poly.entity_id
_entity_poly.type
_entity_poly.pdbx_seq_one_letter_code
_entity_poly.pdbx_strand_id
1 'polypeptide(L)'
;MKKGIALLAGFMLAFSIFLTGCGGTDNTRKENHSDGSAEVKNKKDNNTSDEYVEDGLLLKVGEWTKDKDYDTKVTLEKIATPKIKVDLGDLNMLIKDVKIFKRENVSDAEKEEFSGGKVPVTDPYYTIQVKYDLENTGKNALNFNGIDYIITDQKQQIDVMTDNIGINGVFTVQPDVIVEDEYVICILKKDNVDKINKVTIKTSPVYNSETYDEITKSMTINIEFK
;
A
#
# COMPACT_ATOMS: atom_id res chain seq x y z
N MET A 1 -1.37 27.65 42.73
CA MET A 1 -2.60 27.53 43.54
C MET A 1 -3.60 26.69 42.74
N LYS A 2 -4.11 25.61 43.37
CA LYS A 2 -5.45 25.00 43.26
C LYS A 2 -6.04 24.80 41.84
N LYS A 3 -6.59 23.66 41.41
CA LYS A 3 -7.03 22.33 41.91
C LYS A 3 -7.44 21.60 40.61
N GLY A 4 -7.16 20.32 40.32
CA GLY A 4 -7.70 19.14 40.98
C GLY A 4 -9.22 19.02 40.79
N ILE A 5 -9.70 18.03 40.03
CA ILE A 5 -10.89 17.20 40.32
C ILE A 5 -10.93 16.04 39.31
N ALA A 6 -10.66 14.84 39.82
CA ALA A 6 -11.15 13.58 39.30
C ALA A 6 -12.53 13.33 39.93
N LEU A 7 -13.46 12.71 39.19
CA LEU A 7 -14.65 12.10 39.75
C LEU A 7 -15.00 10.82 38.97
N LEU A 8 -14.80 9.71 39.68
CA LEU A 8 -15.33 8.37 39.44
C LEU A 8 -16.78 8.28 39.95
N ALA A 9 -17.66 7.68 39.15
CA ALA A 9 -18.85 6.90 39.56
C ALA A 9 -19.42 6.29 38.26
N GLY A 10 -19.63 4.99 38.07
CA GLY A 10 -20.05 3.97 39.03
C GLY A 10 -21.56 3.74 38.87
N PHE A 11 -21.99 2.93 37.90
CA PHE A 11 -23.31 2.30 37.95
C PHE A 11 -23.27 0.88 37.38
N MET A 12 -23.85 -0.02 38.16
CA MET A 12 -23.88 -1.48 38.07
C MET A 12 -25.24 -1.92 37.47
N LEU A 13 -25.35 -3.21 37.09
CA LEU A 13 -26.58 -4.01 36.82
C LEU A 13 -27.18 -3.88 35.40
N ALA A 14 -27.65 -4.93 34.71
CA ALA A 14 -27.94 -6.33 35.06
C ALA A 14 -28.01 -7.24 33.81
N PHE A 15 -27.87 -8.54 34.08
CA PHE A 15 -28.22 -9.70 33.26
C PHE A 15 -29.67 -9.66 32.72
N SER A 16 -29.88 -10.09 31.47
CA SER A 16 -31.05 -10.88 31.09
C SER A 16 -30.82 -11.68 29.81
N ILE A 17 -30.79 -13.00 30.00
CA ILE A 17 -30.84 -14.04 28.99
C ILE A 17 -32.26 -14.08 28.43
N PHE A 18 -32.42 -14.13 27.11
CA PHE A 18 -33.58 -14.77 26.50
C PHE A 18 -33.12 -15.73 25.39
N LEU A 19 -33.24 -17.03 25.71
CA LEU A 19 -33.20 -18.13 24.78
C LEU A 19 -34.65 -18.60 24.59
N THR A 20 -35.23 -18.40 23.42
CA THR A 20 -36.48 -19.00 22.92
C THR A 20 -36.37 -19.05 21.40
N GLY A 21 -36.73 -20.11 20.66
CA GLY A 21 -37.32 -21.39 21.00
C GLY A 21 -37.24 -22.32 19.78
N CYS A 22 -37.40 -23.62 20.04
CA CYS A 22 -37.49 -24.68 19.04
C CYS A 22 -38.84 -24.71 18.31
N GLY A 23 -38.81 -25.22 17.08
CA GLY A 23 -39.91 -25.89 16.36
C GLY A 23 -39.35 -26.28 14.98
N GLY A 24 -38.98 -27.54 14.70
CA GLY A 24 -39.86 -28.71 14.53
C GLY A 24 -40.62 -28.55 13.19
N THR A 25 -40.53 -29.39 12.15
CA THR A 25 -40.43 -30.86 12.11
C THR A 25 -40.09 -31.31 10.67
N ASP A 26 -39.52 -32.52 10.57
CA ASP A 26 -39.11 -33.32 9.40
C ASP A 26 -39.98 -33.30 8.14
N ASN A 27 -39.36 -33.52 6.95
CA ASN A 27 -39.55 -34.78 6.21
C ASN A 27 -38.70 -34.97 4.92
N THR A 28 -38.11 -36.17 4.82
CA THR A 28 -37.84 -37.00 3.61
C THR A 28 -36.80 -36.60 2.55
N ARG A 29 -35.64 -37.27 2.66
CA ARG A 29 -35.02 -38.21 1.69
C ARG A 29 -35.24 -37.96 0.19
N LYS A 30 -34.14 -37.72 -0.52
CA LYS A 30 -33.76 -38.47 -1.74
C LYS A 30 -32.26 -38.33 -2.02
N GLU A 31 -31.55 -39.43 -1.82
CA GLU A 31 -30.26 -39.71 -2.46
C GLU A 31 -30.48 -39.80 -3.97
N ASN A 32 -29.53 -39.29 -4.75
CA ASN A 32 -29.22 -39.80 -6.08
C ASN A 32 -27.73 -39.56 -6.34
N HIS A 33 -26.96 -40.65 -6.25
CA HIS A 33 -25.70 -40.80 -6.94
C HIS A 33 -25.94 -40.82 -8.45
N SER A 34 -25.17 -40.06 -9.22
CA SER A 34 -24.72 -40.53 -10.53
C SER A 34 -23.28 -40.10 -10.75
N ASP A 35 -22.40 -41.10 -10.72
CA ASP A 35 -21.06 -41.02 -11.29
C ASP A 35 -21.14 -40.67 -12.77
N GLY A 36 -20.39 -39.65 -13.17
CA GLY A 36 -20.15 -39.29 -14.55
C GLY A 36 -18.76 -38.70 -14.66
N SER A 37 -17.77 -39.55 -14.93
CA SER A 37 -16.41 -39.11 -15.23
C SER A 37 -16.41 -38.33 -16.54
N ALA A 38 -16.31 -37.02 -16.46
CA ALA A 38 -15.94 -36.17 -17.59
C ALA A 38 -14.55 -35.61 -17.33
N GLU A 39 -13.61 -36.00 -18.18
CA GLU A 39 -12.23 -35.55 -18.22
C GLU A 39 -12.20 -34.03 -18.50
N VAL A 40 -12.07 -33.22 -17.45
CA VAL A 40 -11.95 -31.76 -17.58
C VAL A 40 -10.51 -31.44 -17.95
N LYS A 41 -10.34 -31.03 -19.22
CA LYS A 41 -9.13 -30.35 -19.70
C LYS A 41 -8.81 -29.19 -18.76
N ASN A 42 -7.67 -29.28 -18.08
CA ASN A 42 -7.08 -28.18 -17.32
C ASN A 42 -6.82 -26.98 -18.22
N LYS A 43 -7.83 -26.10 -18.37
CA LYS A 43 -7.56 -24.67 -18.55
C LYS A 43 -7.11 -24.17 -17.19
N LYS A 44 -5.88 -23.71 -17.12
CA LYS A 44 -5.36 -22.94 -16.01
C LYS A 44 -6.12 -21.62 -15.99
N ASP A 45 -7.31 -21.61 -15.42
CA ASP A 45 -7.95 -20.38 -14.99
C ASP A 45 -7.07 -19.83 -13.86
N ASN A 46 -6.38 -18.73 -14.16
CA ASN A 46 -5.83 -17.87 -13.12
C ASN A 46 -7.02 -17.30 -12.37
N ASN A 47 -7.52 -18.04 -11.37
CA ASN A 47 -8.53 -17.58 -10.45
C ASN A 47 -7.88 -16.49 -9.58
N THR A 48 -7.92 -15.24 -10.02
CA THR A 48 -7.82 -14.07 -9.14
C THR A 48 -9.07 -14.09 -8.28
N SER A 49 -8.96 -14.55 -7.04
CA SER A 49 -10.05 -14.40 -6.08
C SER A 49 -10.13 -12.93 -5.68
N ASP A 50 -11.25 -12.28 -5.96
CA ASP A 50 -11.63 -10.98 -5.41
C ASP A 50 -11.87 -11.13 -3.90
N GLU A 51 -10.80 -11.28 -3.12
CA GLU A 51 -10.87 -11.53 -1.68
C GLU A 51 -10.76 -10.20 -0.92
N TYR A 52 -11.76 -9.93 -0.07
CA TYR A 52 -11.72 -8.80 0.84
C TYR A 52 -10.71 -9.08 1.97
N VAL A 53 -9.81 -8.14 2.21
CA VAL A 53 -8.83 -8.18 3.29
C VAL A 53 -9.15 -7.07 4.29
N GLU A 54 -9.63 -7.46 5.47
CA GLU A 54 -9.92 -6.55 6.57
C GLU A 54 -8.61 -5.99 7.16
N ASP A 55 -8.40 -4.68 7.02
CA ASP A 55 -7.28 -3.92 7.61
C ASP A 55 -5.87 -4.52 7.42
N GLY A 56 -5.69 -5.32 6.36
CA GLY A 56 -4.48 -6.09 6.12
C GLY A 56 -3.70 -5.66 4.88
N LEU A 57 -2.49 -6.20 4.75
CA LEU A 57 -1.66 -5.99 3.57
C LEU A 57 -2.26 -6.75 2.38
N LEU A 58 -2.48 -6.04 1.26
CA LEU A 58 -2.80 -6.68 -0.01
C LEU A 58 -1.52 -7.29 -0.59
N LEU A 59 -1.49 -8.62 -0.73
CA LEU A 59 -0.32 -9.40 -1.14
C LEU A 59 -0.53 -10.16 -2.45
N LYS A 60 -1.79 -10.36 -2.87
CA LYS A 60 -2.14 -11.04 -4.13
C LYS A 60 -3.01 -10.15 -5.00
N VAL A 61 -2.78 -10.20 -6.30
CA VAL A 61 -3.60 -9.50 -7.29
C VAL A 61 -5.06 -9.92 -7.15
N GLY A 62 -5.97 -8.94 -7.15
CA GLY A 62 -7.41 -9.12 -6.92
C GLY A 62 -7.84 -8.94 -5.46
N GLU A 63 -6.93 -9.07 -4.49
CA GLU A 63 -7.25 -8.73 -3.10
C GLU A 63 -7.60 -7.24 -2.99
N TRP A 64 -8.60 -6.91 -2.17
CA TRP A 64 -9.03 -5.53 -1.97
C TRP A 64 -9.36 -5.22 -0.52
N THR A 65 -9.24 -3.94 -0.16
CA THR A 65 -9.61 -3.42 1.16
C THR A 65 -10.35 -2.08 1.03
N LYS A 66 -10.76 -1.50 2.15
CA LYS A 66 -11.36 -0.18 2.22
C LYS A 66 -10.40 0.79 2.87
N ASP A 67 -10.19 1.92 2.20
CA ASP A 67 -9.51 3.07 2.79
C ASP A 67 -10.31 3.59 3.98
N LYS A 68 -9.63 3.84 5.11
CA LYS A 68 -10.30 4.20 6.37
C LYS A 68 -10.84 5.62 6.39
N ASP A 69 -10.25 6.51 5.59
CA ASP A 69 -10.58 7.93 5.61
C ASP A 69 -11.74 8.23 4.65
N TYR A 70 -11.81 7.51 3.52
CA TYR A 70 -12.77 7.80 2.45
C TYR A 70 -13.74 6.65 2.12
N ASP A 71 -13.61 5.48 2.74
CA ASP A 71 -14.33 4.23 2.40
C ASP A 71 -14.09 3.74 0.95
N THR A 72 -13.05 4.28 0.32
CA THR A 72 -12.65 3.98 -1.06
C THR A 72 -12.18 2.54 -1.17
N LYS A 73 -12.70 1.81 -2.16
CA LYS A 73 -12.27 0.43 -2.42
C LYS A 73 -10.91 0.46 -3.09
N VAL A 74 -9.91 -0.12 -2.45
CA VAL A 74 -8.53 -0.22 -2.95
C VAL A 74 -8.26 -1.67 -3.35
N THR A 75 -8.10 -1.93 -4.64
CA THR A 75 -7.84 -3.27 -5.21
C THR A 75 -6.41 -3.36 -5.71
N LEU A 76 -5.69 -4.44 -5.39
CA LEU A 76 -4.32 -4.69 -5.88
C LEU A 76 -4.35 -5.20 -7.32
N GLU A 77 -3.83 -4.40 -8.25
CA GLU A 77 -3.79 -4.72 -9.69
C GLU A 77 -2.47 -5.36 -10.10
N LYS A 78 -1.34 -4.84 -9.58
CA LYS A 78 -0.01 -5.38 -9.85
C LYS A 78 0.86 -5.32 -8.61
N ILE A 79 1.73 -6.32 -8.45
CA ILE A 79 2.71 -6.37 -7.36
C ILE A 79 4.06 -6.87 -7.88
N ALA A 80 5.12 -6.17 -7.51
CA ALA A 80 6.50 -6.65 -7.62
C ALA A 80 7.10 -6.67 -6.21
N THR A 81 7.78 -7.75 -5.83
CA THR A 81 8.45 -7.90 -4.53
C THR A 81 9.96 -8.10 -4.72
N PRO A 82 10.67 -7.09 -5.27
CA PRO A 82 12.00 -7.30 -5.81
C PRO A 82 13.07 -7.49 -4.72
N LYS A 83 12.84 -7.00 -3.49
CA LYS A 83 13.79 -7.04 -2.36
C LYS A 83 15.18 -6.54 -2.76
N ILE A 84 15.22 -5.45 -3.53
CA ILE A 84 16.46 -4.87 -4.05
C ILE A 84 17.10 -4.04 -2.95
N LYS A 85 18.36 -4.36 -2.64
CA LYS A 85 19.23 -3.50 -1.84
C LYS A 85 19.89 -2.47 -2.75
N VAL A 86 19.78 -1.20 -2.36
CA VAL A 86 20.43 -0.07 -3.01
C VAL A 86 21.43 0.50 -2.01
N ASP A 87 22.70 0.40 -2.36
CA ASP A 87 23.80 1.02 -1.64
C ASP A 87 23.83 2.51 -1.99
N LEU A 88 23.50 3.35 -1.01
CA LEU A 88 23.57 4.81 -1.10
C LEU A 88 24.70 5.35 -0.20
N GLY A 89 25.80 4.59 -0.12
CA GLY A 89 26.94 4.88 0.74
C GLY A 89 26.68 4.43 2.17
N ASP A 90 26.76 5.35 3.13
CA ASP A 90 26.49 5.06 4.53
C ASP A 90 24.99 4.76 4.80
N LEU A 91 24.10 5.09 3.85
CA LEU A 91 22.68 4.77 3.89
C LEU A 91 22.38 3.59 2.94
N ASN A 92 21.80 2.52 3.47
CA ASN A 92 21.28 1.41 2.67
C ASN A 92 19.76 1.56 2.52
N MET A 93 19.24 1.37 1.32
CA MET A 93 17.80 1.31 1.05
C MET A 93 17.41 -0.10 0.61
N LEU A 94 16.36 -0.67 1.20
CA LEU A 94 15.77 -1.93 0.76
C LEU A 94 14.39 -1.67 0.15
N ILE A 95 14.28 -1.73 -1.18
CA ILE A 95 12.98 -1.66 -1.85
C ILE A 95 12.30 -3.02 -1.69
N LYS A 96 11.24 -3.06 -0.86
CA LYS A 96 10.52 -4.28 -0.51
C LYS A 96 9.52 -4.68 -1.58
N ASP A 97 8.61 -3.75 -1.89
CA ASP A 97 7.56 -3.97 -2.86
C ASP A 97 7.20 -2.69 -3.62
N VAL A 98 6.70 -2.91 -4.83
CA VAL A 98 6.04 -1.89 -5.65
C VAL A 98 4.68 -2.43 -6.03
N LYS A 99 3.63 -1.67 -5.76
CA LYS A 99 2.25 -2.08 -6.00
C LYS A 99 1.53 -1.04 -6.85
N ILE A 100 0.66 -1.52 -7.73
CA ILE A 100 -0.31 -0.67 -8.43
C ILE A 100 -1.69 -1.00 -7.88
N PHE A 101 -2.43 0.01 -7.47
CA PHE A 101 -3.78 -0.14 -6.97
C PHE A 101 -4.78 0.56 -7.87
N LYS A 102 -5.95 -0.07 -8.03
CA LYS A 102 -7.16 0.57 -8.52
C LYS A 102 -7.97 1.07 -7.32
N ARG A 103 -8.44 2.32 -7.40
CA ARG A 103 -9.25 2.97 -6.37
C ARG A 103 -10.62 3.29 -6.95
N GLU A 104 -11.66 2.73 -6.35
CA GLU A 104 -13.07 2.77 -6.78
C GLU A 104 -13.96 3.30 -5.66
N ASN A 105 -15.15 3.80 -6.01
CA ASN A 105 -16.10 4.43 -5.08
C ASN A 105 -15.52 5.70 -4.43
N VAL A 106 -14.83 6.49 -5.25
CA VAL A 106 -14.04 7.65 -4.82
C VAL A 106 -14.97 8.81 -4.50
N SER A 107 -14.99 9.21 -3.22
CA SER A 107 -15.82 10.31 -2.74
C SER A 107 -15.39 11.66 -3.33
N ASP A 108 -16.28 12.65 -3.33
CA ASP A 108 -15.93 14.01 -3.77
C ASP A 108 -14.92 14.68 -2.81
N ALA A 109 -14.94 14.31 -1.53
CA ALA A 109 -13.95 14.79 -0.55
C ALA A 109 -12.54 14.29 -0.88
N GLU A 110 -12.37 13.03 -1.29
CA GLU A 110 -11.08 12.49 -1.73
C GLU A 110 -10.58 13.17 -3.01
N LYS A 111 -11.49 13.44 -3.96
CA LYS A 111 -11.14 14.18 -5.19
C LYS A 111 -10.68 15.59 -4.89
N GLU A 112 -11.32 16.26 -3.93
CA GLU A 112 -10.96 17.62 -3.52
C GLU A 112 -9.60 17.63 -2.80
N GLU A 113 -9.40 16.73 -1.83
CA GLU A 113 -8.14 16.62 -1.07
C GLU A 113 -6.94 16.44 -2.01
N PHE A 114 -7.07 15.54 -3.00
CA PHE A 114 -5.97 15.19 -3.90
C PHE A 114 -6.02 15.93 -5.25
N SER A 115 -6.74 17.05 -5.33
CA SER A 115 -6.90 17.84 -6.56
C SER A 115 -5.66 18.64 -6.99
N GLY A 116 -4.69 18.82 -6.08
CA GLY A 116 -3.49 19.65 -6.32
C GLY A 116 -2.45 19.05 -7.26
N GLY A 117 -2.53 17.75 -7.56
CA GLY A 117 -1.57 17.04 -8.41
C GLY A 117 -1.76 17.28 -9.91
N LYS A 118 -0.78 16.87 -10.72
CA LYS A 118 -0.86 17.00 -12.20
C LYS A 118 -1.85 16.04 -12.85
N VAL A 119 -2.20 14.96 -12.16
CA VAL A 119 -3.12 13.93 -12.65
C VAL A 119 -4.42 14.05 -11.86
N PRO A 120 -5.57 14.25 -12.54
CA PRO A 120 -6.84 14.40 -11.86
C PRO A 120 -7.27 13.09 -11.19
N VAL A 121 -7.84 13.21 -10.00
CA VAL A 121 -8.47 12.11 -9.26
C VAL A 121 -9.87 11.90 -9.86
N THR A 122 -10.13 10.68 -10.33
CA THR A 122 -11.41 10.29 -10.97
C THR A 122 -11.94 9.02 -10.32
N ASP A 123 -13.14 8.58 -10.69
CA ASP A 123 -13.65 7.26 -10.29
C ASP A 123 -13.78 6.33 -11.52
N PRO A 124 -12.99 5.24 -11.62
CA PRO A 124 -11.83 4.90 -10.80
C PRO A 124 -10.57 5.70 -11.19
N TYR A 125 -9.64 5.82 -10.24
CA TYR A 125 -8.25 6.22 -10.50
C TYR A 125 -7.26 5.15 -10.03
N TYR A 126 -5.98 5.35 -10.35
CA TYR A 126 -4.93 4.39 -10.07
C TYR A 126 -3.78 5.04 -9.33
N THR A 127 -3.12 4.27 -8.47
CA THR A 127 -1.96 4.72 -7.70
C THR A 127 -0.83 3.70 -7.81
N ILE A 128 0.40 4.19 -7.70
CA ILE A 128 1.58 3.37 -7.48
C ILE A 128 2.10 3.62 -6.06
N GLN A 129 2.38 2.54 -5.34
CA GLN A 129 3.04 2.58 -4.04
C GLN A 129 4.43 1.97 -4.17
N VAL A 130 5.44 2.62 -3.58
CA VAL A 130 6.76 2.05 -3.38
C VAL A 130 7.01 1.96 -1.88
N LYS A 131 7.26 0.75 -1.36
CA LYS A 131 7.58 0.51 0.04
C LYS A 131 9.05 0.14 0.21
N TYR A 132 9.73 0.78 1.16
CA TYR A 132 11.15 0.56 1.40
C TYR A 132 11.54 0.69 2.87
N ASP A 133 12.72 0.20 3.20
CA ASP A 133 13.39 0.42 4.48
C ASP A 133 14.68 1.20 4.26
N LEU A 134 15.12 1.90 5.29
CA LEU A 134 16.39 2.62 5.34
C LEU A 134 17.22 2.12 6.51
N GLU A 135 18.53 1.97 6.30
CA GLU A 135 19.48 1.63 7.36
C GLU A 135 20.67 2.56 7.25
N ASN A 136 20.93 3.36 8.28
CA ASN A 136 22.15 4.16 8.35
C ASN A 136 23.23 3.36 9.08
N THR A 137 24.22 2.92 8.32
CA THR A 137 25.40 2.17 8.80
C THR A 137 26.61 3.06 9.10
N GLY A 138 26.46 4.37 8.88
CA GLY A 138 27.47 5.38 9.13
C GLY A 138 27.44 5.93 10.56
N LYS A 139 28.40 6.80 10.86
CA LYS A 139 28.55 7.43 12.18
C LYS A 139 27.84 8.77 12.31
N ASN A 140 27.39 9.34 11.20
CA ASN A 140 26.75 10.66 11.15
C ASN A 140 25.29 10.50 10.77
N ALA A 141 24.44 11.41 11.24
CA ALA A 141 23.07 11.48 10.74
C ALA A 141 23.08 11.89 9.26
N LEU A 142 22.15 11.34 8.49
CA LEU A 142 22.08 11.50 7.04
C LEU A 142 20.72 12.07 6.64
N ASN A 143 20.74 13.08 5.78
CA ASN A 143 19.54 13.63 5.16
C ASN A 143 19.27 12.93 3.83
N PHE A 144 18.02 12.50 3.64
CA PHE A 144 17.57 11.79 2.45
C PHE A 144 16.10 12.12 2.16
N ASN A 145 15.82 12.57 0.93
CA ASN A 145 14.46 12.94 0.49
C ASN A 145 13.67 11.75 -0.09
N GLY A 146 14.20 10.53 -0.02
CA GLY A 146 13.52 9.35 -0.55
C GLY A 146 13.69 9.21 -2.06
N ILE A 147 12.55 9.22 -2.77
CA ILE A 147 12.46 9.02 -4.21
C ILE A 147 12.17 10.38 -4.86
N ASP A 148 12.96 10.79 -5.84
CA ASP A 148 12.73 12.02 -6.61
C ASP A 148 11.62 11.82 -7.64
N TYR A 149 11.76 10.78 -8.48
CA TYR A 149 10.80 10.51 -9.54
C TYR A 149 10.64 9.03 -9.86
N ILE A 150 9.48 8.72 -10.42
CA ILE A 150 9.14 7.40 -10.97
C ILE A 150 8.78 7.57 -12.45
N ILE A 151 9.27 6.70 -13.31
CA ILE A 151 8.93 6.66 -14.74
C ILE A 151 8.33 5.30 -15.06
N THR A 152 7.12 5.29 -15.60
CA THR A 152 6.50 4.06 -16.14
C THR A 152 7.01 3.77 -17.55
N ASP A 153 7.01 2.51 -17.96
CA ASP A 153 7.27 2.13 -19.36
C ASP A 153 6.21 2.65 -20.36
N GLN A 154 5.08 3.16 -19.85
CA GLN A 154 4.08 3.93 -20.59
C GLN A 154 4.43 5.43 -20.70
N LYS A 155 5.65 5.81 -20.31
CA LYS A 155 6.22 7.16 -20.42
C LYS A 155 5.55 8.21 -19.54
N GLN A 156 4.84 7.79 -18.49
CA GLN A 156 4.46 8.73 -17.43
C GLN A 156 5.68 8.98 -16.55
N GLN A 157 6.10 10.24 -16.44
CA GLN A 157 7.00 10.69 -15.39
C GLN A 157 6.17 11.26 -14.23
N ILE A 158 6.48 10.82 -13.03
CA ILE A 158 5.85 11.21 -11.76
C ILE A 158 6.92 11.91 -10.93
N ASP A 159 6.65 13.15 -10.53
CA ASP A 159 7.51 13.87 -9.59
C ASP A 159 6.98 13.56 -8.19
N VAL A 160 7.69 12.76 -7.42
CA VAL A 160 7.19 12.25 -6.13
C VAL A 160 6.98 13.39 -5.15
N MET A 161 7.77 14.47 -5.21
CA MET A 161 7.62 15.60 -4.31
C MET A 161 6.29 16.33 -4.50
N THR A 162 5.80 16.40 -5.75
CA THR A 162 4.57 17.15 -6.09
C THR A 162 3.34 16.28 -6.33
N ASP A 163 3.54 15.02 -6.73
CA ASP A 163 2.46 14.13 -7.18
C ASP A 163 2.16 13.02 -6.16
N ASN A 164 2.81 13.04 -4.98
CA ASN A 164 2.53 12.14 -3.87
C ASN A 164 1.27 12.54 -3.10
N ILE A 165 0.42 11.56 -2.80
CA ILE A 165 -0.81 11.68 -2.01
C ILE A 165 -0.76 10.89 -0.69
N GLY A 166 0.33 10.17 -0.43
CA GLY A 166 0.52 9.44 0.82
C GLY A 166 1.98 9.13 1.03
N ILE A 167 2.61 9.83 1.98
CA ILE A 167 4.01 9.62 2.36
C ILE A 167 4.11 9.21 3.83
N ASN A 168 4.94 8.21 4.10
CA ASN A 168 5.53 7.97 5.41
C ASN A 168 7.06 7.96 5.21
N GLY A 169 7.72 8.88 5.90
CA GLY A 169 9.05 9.35 5.51
C GLY A 169 9.77 10.07 6.65
N VAL A 170 10.96 9.63 7.02
CA VAL A 170 11.91 10.44 7.79
C VAL A 170 12.86 11.14 6.84
N PHE A 171 13.04 12.45 7.05
CA PHE A 171 14.02 13.22 6.29
C PHE A 171 15.45 12.96 6.76
N THR A 172 15.63 12.74 8.06
CA THR A 172 16.95 12.50 8.67
C THR A 172 16.98 11.11 9.31
N VAL A 173 17.93 10.28 8.91
CA VAL A 173 18.18 8.95 9.47
C VAL A 173 19.38 9.03 10.42
N GLN A 174 19.16 8.74 11.69
CA GLN A 174 20.20 8.76 12.72
C GLN A 174 21.21 7.59 12.54
N PRO A 175 22.46 7.73 13.02
CA PRO A 175 23.45 6.65 12.98
C PRO A 175 22.94 5.35 13.59
N ASP A 176 23.33 4.21 13.03
CA ASP A 176 23.04 2.86 13.54
C ASP A 176 21.53 2.54 13.71
N VAL A 177 20.66 3.20 12.93
CA VAL A 177 19.20 3.01 12.96
C VAL A 177 18.68 2.40 11.66
N ILE A 178 17.72 1.50 11.83
CA ILE A 178 16.84 1.02 10.75
C ILE A 178 15.49 1.74 10.88
N VAL A 179 15.05 2.35 9.79
CA VAL A 179 13.72 2.92 9.63
C VAL A 179 12.95 1.99 8.71
N GLU A 180 11.90 1.37 9.26
CA GLU A 180 11.12 0.38 8.56
C GLU A 180 9.81 0.97 8.03
N ASP A 181 9.33 0.39 6.93
CA ASP A 181 7.97 0.60 6.40
C ASP A 181 7.69 2.02 5.89
N GLU A 182 8.74 2.66 5.36
CA GLU A 182 8.62 3.91 4.61
C GLU A 182 7.91 3.67 3.27
N TYR A 183 7.14 4.65 2.83
CA TYR A 183 6.44 4.55 1.56
C TYR A 183 6.11 5.89 0.92
N VAL A 184 5.93 5.85 -0.39
CA VAL A 184 5.30 6.92 -1.19
C VAL A 184 4.15 6.35 -2.00
N ILE A 185 3.10 7.14 -2.19
CA ILE A 185 1.93 6.80 -3.00
C ILE A 185 1.69 7.93 -4.00
N CYS A 186 1.75 7.63 -5.29
CA CYS A 186 1.55 8.63 -6.35
C CYS A 186 0.45 8.23 -7.32
N ILE A 187 -0.23 9.22 -7.91
CA ILE A 187 -1.30 8.98 -8.87
C ILE A 187 -0.73 8.59 -10.25
N LEU A 188 -1.31 7.55 -10.85
CA LEU A 188 -1.04 7.12 -12.22
C LEU A 188 -2.05 7.72 -13.19
N LYS A 189 -1.59 8.11 -14.39
CA LYS A 189 -2.47 8.40 -15.51
C LYS A 189 -3.22 7.12 -15.88
N LYS A 190 -4.55 7.21 -15.99
CA LYS A 190 -5.43 6.07 -16.28
C LYS A 190 -5.09 5.35 -17.59
N ASP A 191 -4.56 6.07 -18.57
CA ASP A 191 -4.25 5.51 -19.87
C ASP A 191 -3.14 4.46 -19.78
N ASN A 192 -3.44 3.23 -20.21
CA ASN A 192 -2.51 2.10 -20.30
C ASN A 192 -1.91 1.62 -18.96
N VAL A 193 -2.56 1.87 -17.81
CA VAL A 193 -2.10 1.35 -16.51
C VAL A 193 -1.96 -0.17 -16.53
N ASP A 194 -2.91 -0.85 -17.17
CA ASP A 194 -2.90 -2.31 -17.40
C ASP A 194 -1.66 -2.79 -18.15
N LYS A 195 -1.07 -1.93 -18.98
CA LYS A 195 0.13 -2.22 -19.79
C LYS A 195 1.44 -1.86 -19.09
N ILE A 196 1.41 -1.28 -17.89
CA ILE A 196 2.63 -0.99 -17.13
C ILE A 196 3.29 -2.31 -16.72
N ASN A 197 4.43 -2.65 -17.29
CA ASN A 197 5.18 -3.87 -16.93
C ASN A 197 6.49 -3.54 -16.23
N LYS A 198 6.93 -2.29 -16.31
CA LYS A 198 8.16 -1.82 -15.71
C LYS A 198 8.02 -0.39 -15.19
N VAL A 199 8.70 -0.13 -14.07
CA VAL A 199 8.96 1.22 -13.58
C VAL A 199 10.45 1.45 -13.36
N THR A 200 10.86 2.69 -13.55
CA THR A 200 12.19 3.19 -13.22
C THR A 200 12.05 4.17 -12.06
N ILE A 201 12.77 3.94 -10.98
CA ILE A 201 12.80 4.77 -9.78
C ILE A 201 14.12 5.52 -9.73
N LYS A 202 14.09 6.81 -9.40
CA LYS A 202 15.28 7.60 -9.08
C LYS A 202 15.23 8.03 -7.62
N THR A 203 16.22 7.62 -6.84
CA THR A 203 16.37 8.10 -5.46
C THR A 203 16.89 9.53 -5.45
N SER A 204 16.65 10.26 -4.37
CA SER A 204 17.39 11.48 -4.07
C SER A 204 18.86 11.18 -3.77
N PRO A 205 19.75 12.19 -3.81
CA PRO A 205 21.08 12.07 -3.22
C PRO A 205 20.99 11.98 -1.69
N VAL A 206 22.05 11.46 -1.07
CA VAL A 206 22.21 11.39 0.39
C VAL A 206 23.22 12.44 0.83
N TYR A 207 22.90 13.17 1.89
CA TYR A 207 23.75 14.24 2.43
C TYR A 207 24.10 13.97 3.89
N ASN A 208 25.29 14.38 4.32
CA ASN A 208 25.59 14.51 5.74
C ASN A 208 24.64 15.57 6.34
N SER A 209 23.98 15.27 7.46
CA SER A 209 22.98 16.18 8.02
C SER A 209 23.57 17.45 8.65
N GLU A 210 24.84 17.43 9.03
CA GLU A 210 25.52 18.55 9.69
C GLU A 210 26.28 19.42 8.67
N THR A 211 27.06 18.79 7.80
CA THR A 211 27.94 19.50 6.85
C THR A 211 27.27 19.78 5.51
N TYR A 212 26.17 19.09 5.20
CA TYR A 212 25.50 19.10 3.89
C TYR A 212 26.37 18.62 2.73
N ASP A 213 27.49 17.95 3.02
CA ASP A 213 28.29 17.29 2.00
C ASP A 213 27.49 16.14 1.39
N GLU A 214 27.49 16.06 0.05
CA GLU A 214 26.90 14.93 -0.67
C GLU A 214 27.72 13.67 -0.39
N ILE A 215 27.09 12.67 0.23
CA ILE A 215 27.68 11.37 0.52
C ILE A 215 27.54 10.46 -0.69
N THR A 216 26.37 10.46 -1.33
CA THR A 216 26.12 9.64 -2.51
C THR A 216 25.12 10.31 -3.44
N LYS A 217 25.39 10.21 -4.74
CA LYS A 217 24.52 10.68 -5.81
C LYS A 217 23.24 9.86 -5.90
N SER A 218 22.23 10.44 -6.53
CA SER A 218 20.99 9.76 -6.88
C SER A 218 21.21 8.47 -7.69
N MET A 219 20.53 7.40 -7.34
CA MET A 219 20.62 6.10 -8.00
C MET A 219 19.36 5.78 -8.81
N THR A 220 19.53 5.09 -9.94
CA THR A 220 18.42 4.68 -10.81
C THR A 220 18.20 3.17 -10.68
N ILE A 221 16.97 2.77 -10.37
CA ILE A 221 16.57 1.39 -10.15
C ILE A 221 15.46 1.03 -11.13
N ASN A 222 15.56 -0.14 -11.77
CA ASN A 222 14.52 -0.67 -12.64
C ASN A 222 13.80 -1.81 -11.94
N ILE A 223 12.46 -1.81 -11.97
CA ILE A 223 11.62 -2.84 -11.36
C ILE A 223 10.62 -3.31 -12.39
N GLU A 224 10.53 -4.63 -12.57
CA GLU A 224 9.59 -5.28 -13.47
C GLU A 224 8.48 -5.95 -12.66
N PHE A 225 7.23 -5.77 -13.12
CA PHE A 225 6.08 -6.53 -12.66
C PHE A 225 6.07 -7.87 -13.39
N LYS A 226 5.98 -8.98 -12.65
CA LYS A 226 5.97 -10.34 -13.19
C LYS A 226 4.56 -10.85 -13.43
#